data_AF-A0A2N3QLW4-F1
#
_entry.id   AF-A0A2N3QLW4-F1
#
_cell.length_a   1.000
_cell.length_b   1.000
_cell.length_c   1.000
_cell.angle_alpha   90.00
_cell.angle_beta   90.00
_cell.angle_gamma   90.00
#
_symmetry.space_group_name_H-M   'P 1'
#
loop_
_entity.id
_entity.type
_entity.pdbx_description
1 polymer ?
#
loop_
_entity_poly.entity_id
_entity_poly.type
_entity_poly.pdbx_seq_one_letter_code
_entity_poly.pdbx_strand_id
1 'polypeptide(L)'
;MLVSLAIFVINLLLDAYITVLFIRMILDWVFMLAPQWRPGRIAGDIIDLVYDLTEPPLRWLRRYIPPLPLGPIAIDLSFIVLYFALGLLRALI
;
A
#
# COMPACT_ATOMS: atom_id res chain seq x y z
N MET A 1 -14.51 25.25 14.01
CA MET A 1 -14.91 25.02 12.60
C MET A 1 -13.72 24.70 11.69
N LEU A 2 -12.66 25.51 11.66
CA LEU A 2 -11.46 25.23 10.84
C LEU A 2 -10.68 23.99 11.31
N VAL A 3 -10.44 23.84 12.62
CA VAL A 3 -9.72 22.70 13.18
C VAL A 3 -10.44 21.37 12.91
N SER A 4 -11.77 21.35 13.07
CA SER A 4 -12.60 20.17 12.79
C SER A 4 -12.59 19.79 11.30
N LEU A 5 -12.56 20.78 10.39
CA LEU A 5 -12.44 20.53 8.96
C LEU A 5 -11.08 19.91 8.63
N ALA A 6 -10.00 20.43 9.21
CA ALA A 6 -8.65 19.91 8.98
C ALA A 6 -8.52 18.45 9.43
N ILE A 7 -9.01 18.12 10.63
CA ILE A 7 -9.02 16.74 11.15
C ILE A 7 -9.81 15.82 10.23
N PHE A 8 -10.97 16.26 9.74
CA PHE A 8 -11.77 15.47 8.81
C PHE A 8 -11.02 15.15 7.51
N VAL A 9 -10.37 16.16 6.91
CA VAL A 9 -9.60 15.98 5.66
C VAL A 9 -8.42 15.04 5.88
N ILE A 10 -7.70 15.17 7.00
CA ILE A 10 -6.58 14.30 7.35
C ILE A 10 -7.06 12.85 7.49
N ASN A 11 -8.15 12.61 8.21
CA ASN A 11 -8.73 11.29 8.36
C ASN A 11 -9.17 10.70 7.01
N LEU A 12 -9.82 11.50 6.17
CA LEU A 12 -10.22 11.05 4.83
C LEU A 12 -9.01 10.62 3.98
N LEU A 13 -7.92 11.39 4.03
CA LEU A 13 -6.69 11.08 3.28
C LEU A 13 -5.97 9.85 3.83
N LEU A 14 -5.90 9.71 5.16
CA LEU A 14 -5.34 8.51 5.80
C LEU A 14 -6.13 7.26 5.37
N ASP A 15 -7.46 7.34 5.37
CA ASP A 15 -8.35 6.23 5.01
C ASP A 15 -8.20 5.83 3.55
N ALA A 16 -8.18 6.84 2.67
CA ALA A 16 -7.91 6.64 1.26
C ALA A 16 -6.54 5.97 1.06
N TYR A 17 -5.51 6.43 1.76
CA TYR A 17 -4.17 5.88 1.62
C TYR A 17 -4.06 4.43 2.14
N ILE A 18 -4.66 4.13 3.30
CA ILE A 18 -4.76 2.77 3.85
C ILE A 18 -5.49 1.85 2.87
N THR A 19 -6.55 2.35 2.22
CA THR A 19 -7.31 1.61 1.20
C THR A 19 -6.46 1.31 -0.03
N VAL A 20 -5.70 2.30 -0.54
CA VAL A 20 -4.78 2.11 -1.67
C VAL A 20 -3.69 1.09 -1.32
N LEU A 21 -3.14 1.14 -0.11
CA LEU A 21 -2.21 0.12 0.37
C LEU A 21 -2.88 -1.26 0.36
N PHE A 22 -4.08 -1.39 0.91
CA PHE A 22 -4.78 -2.67 0.91
C PHE A 22 -5.04 -3.21 -0.51
N ILE A 23 -5.40 -2.34 -1.47
CA ILE A 23 -5.52 -2.71 -2.88
C ILE A 23 -4.18 -3.20 -3.43
N ARG A 24 -3.07 -2.48 -3.15
CA ARG A 24 -1.72 -2.90 -3.56
C ARG A 24 -1.41 -4.32 -3.06
N MET A 25 -1.74 -4.63 -1.80
CA MET A 25 -1.57 -5.98 -1.26
C MET A 25 -2.30 -7.02 -2.09
N ILE A 26 -3.57 -6.78 -2.41
CA ILE A 26 -4.35 -7.71 -3.23
C ILE A 26 -3.69 -7.88 -4.60
N LEU A 27 -3.23 -6.78 -5.22
CA LEU A 27 -2.56 -6.84 -6.51
C LEU A 27 -1.27 -7.66 -6.45
N ASP A 28 -0.42 -7.46 -5.43
CA ASP A 28 0.80 -8.25 -5.22
C ASP A 28 0.47 -9.76 -5.16
N TRP A 29 -0.61 -10.13 -4.47
CA TRP A 29 -1.07 -11.52 -4.38
C TRP A 29 -1.66 -12.04 -5.70
N VAL A 30 -2.43 -11.21 -6.41
CA VAL A 30 -2.98 -11.57 -7.72
C VAL A 30 -1.86 -11.88 -8.71
N PHE A 31 -0.82 -11.04 -8.79
CA PHE A 31 0.30 -11.28 -9.69
C PHE A 31 1.16 -12.48 -9.27
N MET A 32 1.29 -12.74 -7.97
CA MET A 32 1.97 -13.92 -7.45
C MET A 32 1.22 -15.22 -7.78
N LEU A 33 -0.12 -15.21 -7.64
CA LEU A 33 -0.97 -16.39 -7.84
C LEU A 33 -1.32 -16.63 -9.32
N ALA A 34 -1.37 -15.57 -10.14
CA ALA A 34 -1.65 -15.65 -11.57
C ALA A 34 -0.59 -14.90 -12.40
N PRO A 35 0.66 -15.39 -12.48
CA PRO A 35 1.74 -14.71 -13.21
C PRO A 35 1.45 -14.51 -14.71
N GLN A 36 0.61 -15.35 -15.32
CA GLN A 36 0.19 -15.22 -16.71
C GLN A 36 -0.93 -14.18 -16.93
N TRP A 37 -1.53 -13.63 -15.88
CA TRP A 37 -2.59 -12.64 -16.00
C TRP A 37 -2.04 -11.33 -16.55
N ARG A 38 -2.64 -10.85 -17.65
CA ARG A 38 -2.33 -9.54 -18.24
C ARG A 38 -3.53 -8.62 -18.03
N PRO A 39 -3.42 -7.58 -17.20
CA PRO A 39 -4.52 -6.64 -17.04
C PRO A 39 -4.82 -5.95 -18.37
N GLY A 40 -6.11 -5.71 -18.64
CA GLY A 40 -6.51 -4.86 -19.77
C GLY A 40 -6.00 -3.43 -19.57
N ARG A 41 -5.94 -2.63 -20.65
CA ARG A 41 -5.32 -1.28 -20.64
C ARG A 41 -5.75 -0.41 -19.45
N ILE A 42 -7.06 -0.26 -19.23
CA ILE A 42 -7.60 0.58 -18.15
C ILE A 42 -7.24 0.01 -16.77
N ALA A 43 -7.28 -1.30 -16.60
CA ALA A 43 -6.89 -1.94 -15.34
C ALA A 43 -5.39 -1.77 -15.08
N GLY A 44 -4.56 -1.85 -16.13
CA GLY A 44 -3.12 -1.59 -16.06
C GLY A 44 -2.83 -0.18 -15.56
N ASP A 45 -3.47 0.83 -16.15
CA ASP A 45 -3.27 2.23 -15.74
C ASP A 45 -3.64 2.46 -14.25
N ILE A 46 -4.70 1.83 -13.76
CA ILE A 46 -5.11 1.90 -12.34
C ILE A 46 -4.09 1.19 -11.45
N ILE A 47 -3.62 0.03 -11.88
CA ILE A 47 -2.62 -0.76 -11.14
C ILE A 47 -1.32 0.03 -11.01
N ASP A 48 -0.84 0.61 -12.11
CA ASP A 48 0.36 1.44 -12.12
C ASP A 48 0.22 2.64 -11.18
N LEU A 49 -0.94 3.32 -11.21
CA LEU A 49 -1.23 4.42 -10.28
C LEU A 49 -1.16 3.97 -8.81
N VAL A 50 -1.72 2.80 -8.48
CA VAL A 50 -1.66 2.25 -7.12
C VAL A 50 -0.22 1.99 -6.71
N TYR A 51 0.60 1.39 -7.58
CA TYR A 51 2.01 1.14 -7.32
C TYR A 51 2.79 2.45 -7.16
N ASP A 52 2.59 3.44 -8.02
CA ASP A 52 3.25 4.74 -7.96
C ASP A 52 2.95 5.50 -6.66
N LEU A 53 1.72 5.44 -6.17
CA LEU A 53 1.32 6.08 -4.92
C LEU A 53 1.90 5.39 -3.68
N THR A 54 2.15 4.08 -3.77
CA THR A 54 2.57 3.28 -2.62
C THR A 54 4.07 2.98 -2.61
N GLU A 55 4.75 3.06 -3.75
CA GLU A 55 6.18 2.80 -3.86
C GLU A 55 7.08 3.76 -3.07
N PRO A 56 6.93 5.09 -3.10
CA PRO A 56 7.86 5.98 -2.41
C PRO A 56 8.05 5.67 -0.91
N PRO A 57 6.98 5.49 -0.10
CA PRO A 57 7.14 5.14 1.31
C PRO A 57 7.59 3.69 1.52
N LEU A 58 7.13 2.74 0.70
CA LEU A 58 7.58 1.36 0.82
C LEU A 58 9.06 1.19 0.45
N ARG A 59 9.53 1.86 -0.61
CA ARG A 59 10.95 1.89 -0.98
C ARG A 59 11.79 2.50 0.14
N TRP A 60 11.28 3.51 0.85
CA TRP A 60 11.95 4.06 2.02
C TRP A 60 12.00 3.03 3.15
N LEU A 61 10.90 2.34 3.46
CA LEU A 61 10.87 1.25 4.46
C LEU A 61 11.79 0.08 4.11
N ARG A 62 11.83 -0.34 2.82
CA ARG A 62 12.66 -1.44 2.32
C ARG A 62 14.15 -1.23 2.56
N ARG A 63 14.60 0.01 2.80
CA ARG A 63 15.98 0.31 3.19
C ARG A 63 16.30 -0.17 4.61
N TYR A 64 15.29 -0.25 5.47
CA TYR A 64 15.42 -0.66 6.87
C TYR A 64 14.92 -2.09 7.09
N ILE A 65 13.90 -2.51 6.34
CA ILE A 65 13.24 -3.79 6.47
C ILE A 65 13.38 -4.53 5.14
N PRO A 66 14.46 -5.31 4.95
CA PRO A 66 14.64 -6.05 3.71
C PRO A 66 13.51 -7.09 3.55
N PRO A 67 13.09 -7.37 2.31
CA PRO A 67 12.08 -8.40 2.06
C PRO A 67 12.59 -9.76 2.55
N LEU A 68 11.72 -10.56 3.17
CA LEU A 68 12.11 -11.90 3.62
C LEU A 68 11.99 -12.88 2.45
N PRO A 69 13.11 -13.51 2.03
CA PRO A 69 13.05 -14.58 1.05
C PRO A 69 12.40 -15.82 1.69
N LEU A 70 11.35 -16.32 1.06
CA LEU A 70 10.66 -17.56 1.43
C LEU A 70 10.73 -18.53 0.25
N GLY A 71 11.94 -19.08 0.06
CA GLY A 71 12.24 -19.98 -1.05
C GLY A 71 12.26 -19.25 -2.40
N PRO A 72 11.41 -19.64 -3.37
CA PRO A 72 11.39 -19.01 -4.69
C PRO A 72 10.67 -17.64 -4.70
N ILE A 73 10.03 -17.23 -3.60
CA ILE A 73 9.22 -16.01 -3.53
C ILE A 73 9.72 -15.15 -2.37
N ALA A 74 9.83 -13.84 -2.59
CA ALA A 74 10.10 -12.87 -1.54
C ALA A 74 8.78 -12.26 -1.05
N ILE A 75 8.55 -12.24 0.27
CA ILE A 75 7.41 -11.54 0.86
C ILE A 75 7.86 -10.14 1.28
N ASP A 76 7.15 -9.12 0.79
CA ASP A 76 7.41 -7.73 1.16
C ASP A 76 6.77 -7.38 2.51
N LEU A 77 7.57 -7.41 3.58
CA LEU A 77 7.11 -6.98 4.91
C LEU A 77 6.94 -5.48 5.03
N SER A 78 7.55 -4.71 4.14
CA SER A 78 7.47 -3.24 4.16
C SER A 78 6.02 -2.80 4.04
N PHE A 79 5.25 -3.51 3.21
CA PHE A 79 3.83 -3.31 3.06
C PHE A 79 3.07 -3.47 4.39
N ILE A 80 3.28 -4.61 5.05
CA ILE A 80 2.62 -4.97 6.31
C ILE A 80 2.96 -3.93 7.37
N VAL A 81 4.24 -3.59 7.51
CA VAL A 81 4.70 -2.61 8.50
C VAL A 81 4.10 -1.24 8.24
N LEU A 82 4.04 -0.78 7.00
CA LEU A 82 3.43 0.52 6.67
C LEU A 82 1.94 0.54 6.98
N TYR A 83 1.20 -0.53 6.62
CA TYR A 83 -0.22 -0.66 6.91
C TYR A 83 -0.49 -0.60 8.42
N PHE A 84 0.26 -1.38 9.23
CA PHE A 84 0.12 -1.36 10.68
C PHE A 84 0.52 -0.02 11.29
N ALA A 85 1.58 0.62 10.81
CA ALA A 85 2.00 1.94 11.30
C ALA A 85 0.92 3.00 11.06
N LEU A 86 0.27 2.99 9.90
CA LEU A 86 -0.82 3.91 9.57
C LEU A 86 -2.10 3.60 10.34
N GLY A 87 -2.43 2.32 10.53
CA GLY A 87 -3.54 1.91 11.37
C GLY A 87 -3.36 2.36 12.83
N LEU A 88 -2.14 2.23 13.36
CA LEU A 88 -1.80 2.73 14.69
C LEU A 88 -1.88 4.25 14.76
N LEU A 89 -1.32 4.96 13.78
CA LEU A 89 -1.41 6.43 13.70
C LEU A 89 -2.87 6.89 13.72
N ARG A 90 -3.74 6.21 12.97
CA ARG A 90 -5.17 6.51 12.95
C ARG A 90 -5.87 6.19 14.27
N ALA A 91 -5.44 5.15 15.00
CA ALA A 91 -6.02 4.84 16.30
C ALA A 91 -5.66 5.87 17.39
N LEU A 92 -4.58 6.63 17.19
CA LEU A 92 -4.09 7.62 18.15
C LEU A 92 -4.64 9.04 17.94
N ILE A 93 -5.18 9.33 16.74
CA ILE A 93 -5.71 10.65 16.34
C ILE A 93 -7.24 10.60 16.37
#